data_AF-A0A9P7P2V9-F1
#
_entry.id   AF-A0A9P7P2V9-F1
#
_cell.length_a   1.000
_cell.length_b   1.000
_cell.length_c   1.000
_cell.angle_alpha   90.00
_cell.angle_beta   90.00
_cell.angle_gamma   90.00
#
_symmetry.space_group_name_H-M   'P 1'
#
loop_
_entity.id
_entity.type
_entity.pdbx_description
1 polymer ?
#
loop_
_entity_poly.entity_id
_entity_poly.type
_entity_poly.pdbx_seq_one_letter_code
_entity_poly.pdbx_strand_id
1 'polypeptide(L)'
;GPITEECLFRSSAVPLLLMAGCTMKCIVFFSPLIFGIAHLHHFYEFRVTYPQTPLAIAAARSTLQLAYTTLFGVYATFLFLRTGSLLAVVIAHTFCNLVGLPRVWGFLQPHWLRGANVGRMSSVWKWTIPYYALLLVGSVLWWTNLLPLTTSSAGLVAFEV
;
A
#
# COMPACT_ATOMS: atom_id res chain seq x y z
N GLY A 1 -9.32 9.56 4.99
CA GLY A 1 -9.82 8.18 4.78
C GLY A 1 -9.80 7.85 3.30
N PRO A 2 -9.85 6.56 2.89
CA PRO A 2 -9.55 6.14 1.52
C PRO A 2 -10.32 6.89 0.41
N ILE A 3 -11.62 7.11 0.59
CA ILE A 3 -12.46 7.81 -0.39
C ILE A 3 -11.95 9.24 -0.61
N THR A 4 -11.82 10.02 0.45
CA THR A 4 -11.42 11.44 0.36
C THR A 4 -10.00 11.59 -0.19
N GLU A 5 -9.11 10.67 0.18
CA GLU A 5 -7.73 10.66 -0.27
C GLU A 5 -7.63 10.35 -1.76
N GLU A 6 -8.29 9.28 -2.25
CA GLU A 6 -8.25 8.96 -3.67
C GLU A 6 -8.99 10.00 -4.53
N CYS A 7 -10.08 10.62 -4.02
CA CYS A 7 -10.71 11.76 -4.69
C CYS A 7 -9.71 12.90 -4.90
N LEU A 8 -8.98 13.30 -3.84
CA LEU A 8 -8.04 14.41 -3.90
C LEU A 8 -6.82 14.09 -4.77
N PHE A 9 -6.17 12.96 -4.51
CA PHE A 9 -4.88 12.63 -5.11
C PHE A 9 -4.97 11.92 -6.47
N ARG A 10 -6.10 11.28 -6.80
CA ARG A 10 -6.35 10.70 -8.12
C ARG A 10 -7.28 11.56 -8.93
N SER A 11 -8.55 11.68 -8.53
CA SER A 11 -9.56 12.31 -9.38
C SER A 11 -9.35 13.81 -9.58
N SER A 12 -8.77 14.52 -8.61
CA SER A 12 -8.44 15.95 -8.78
C SER A 12 -7.04 16.16 -9.34
N ALA A 13 -6.01 15.58 -8.71
CA ALA A 13 -4.62 15.88 -9.08
C ALA A 13 -4.16 15.24 -10.41
N VAL A 14 -4.50 13.98 -10.68
CA VAL A 14 -3.97 13.26 -11.86
C VAL A 14 -4.51 13.83 -13.19
N PRO A 15 -5.82 14.08 -13.36
CA PRO A 15 -6.33 14.73 -14.57
C PRO A 15 -5.74 16.11 -14.82
N LEU A 16 -5.53 16.92 -13.79
CA LEU A 16 -4.89 18.23 -13.93
C LEU A 16 -3.45 18.12 -14.44
N LEU A 17 -2.68 17.16 -13.92
CA LEU A 17 -1.32 16.90 -14.39
C LEU A 17 -1.31 16.40 -15.84
N LEU A 18 -2.27 15.54 -16.23
CA LEU A 18 -2.45 15.11 -17.63
C LEU A 18 -2.75 16.30 -18.55
N MET A 19 -3.71 17.16 -18.16
CA MET A 19 -4.09 18.34 -18.93
C MET A 19 -2.97 19.39 -19.01
N ALA A 20 -2.11 19.46 -17.98
CA ALA A 20 -0.92 20.30 -17.98
C ALA A 20 0.23 19.76 -18.86
N GLY A 21 0.03 18.63 -19.55
CA GLY A 21 1.06 18.01 -20.39
C GLY A 21 2.24 17.44 -19.59
N CYS A 22 2.03 17.13 -18.30
CA CYS A 22 3.09 16.54 -17.49
C CYS A 22 3.46 15.15 -18.04
N THR A 23 4.76 14.83 -18.01
CA THR A 23 5.23 13.50 -18.43
C THR A 23 4.66 12.39 -17.54
N MET A 24 4.55 11.17 -18.07
CA MET A 24 4.12 10.01 -17.29
C MET A 24 4.97 9.78 -16.05
N LYS A 25 6.28 10.07 -16.10
CA LYS A 25 7.17 10.00 -14.94
C LYS A 25 6.75 10.99 -13.84
N CYS A 26 6.40 12.23 -14.21
CA CYS A 26 5.88 13.20 -13.26
C CYS A 26 4.60 12.69 -12.60
N ILE A 27 3.64 12.20 -13.38
CA ILE A 27 2.35 11.73 -12.86
C ILE A 27 2.52 10.50 -11.96
N VAL A 28 3.31 9.52 -12.39
CA VAL A 28 3.47 8.22 -11.70
C VAL A 28 4.41 8.29 -10.51
N PHE A 29 5.38 9.21 -10.47
CA PHE A 29 6.33 9.29 -9.34
C PHE A 29 6.15 10.54 -8.46
N PHE A 30 5.91 11.71 -9.06
CA PHE A 30 5.86 12.96 -8.29
C PHE A 30 4.54 13.11 -7.52
N SER A 31 3.38 12.88 -8.15
CA SER A 31 2.09 12.95 -7.44
C SER A 31 2.01 11.97 -6.26
N PRO A 32 2.43 10.70 -6.40
CA PRO A 32 2.55 9.77 -5.27
C PRO A 32 3.54 10.17 -4.18
N LEU A 33 4.62 10.87 -4.53
CA LEU A 33 5.52 11.44 -3.52
C LEU A 33 4.82 12.50 -2.68
N ILE A 34 4.04 13.40 -3.31
CA ILE A 34 3.23 14.40 -2.59
C ILE A 34 2.18 13.72 -1.70
N PHE A 35 1.54 12.66 -2.19
CA PHE A 35 0.63 11.83 -1.37
C PHE A 35 1.33 11.26 -0.13
N GLY A 36 2.55 10.72 -0.27
CA GLY A 36 3.35 10.24 0.85
C GLY A 36 3.74 11.36 1.83
N ILE A 37 4.17 12.52 1.32
CA ILE A 37 4.55 13.68 2.14
C ILE A 37 3.36 14.18 2.96
N ALA A 38 2.15 14.17 2.40
CA ALA A 38 0.93 14.55 3.13
C ALA A 38 0.72 13.71 4.39
N HIS A 39 1.26 12.49 4.47
CA HIS A 39 1.17 11.60 5.63
C HIS A 39 2.26 11.82 6.68
N LEU A 40 3.20 12.74 6.46
CA LEU A 40 4.21 13.08 7.47
C LEU A 40 3.59 13.71 8.73
N HIS A 41 2.34 14.17 8.68
CA HIS A 41 1.62 14.61 9.89
C HIS A 41 1.52 13.49 10.95
N HIS A 42 1.53 12.21 10.56
CA HIS A 42 1.56 11.10 11.50
C HIS A 42 2.84 11.04 12.33
N PHE A 43 3.96 11.59 11.84
CA PHE A 43 5.15 11.75 12.66
C PHE A 43 4.88 12.70 13.82
N TYR A 44 4.25 13.85 13.54
CA TYR A 44 3.88 14.82 14.56
C TYR A 44 2.90 14.20 15.57
N GLU A 45 1.83 13.56 15.11
CA GLU A 45 0.88 12.85 15.98
C GLU A 45 1.59 11.84 16.88
N PHE A 46 2.47 11.01 16.30
CA PHE A 46 3.23 10.03 17.07
C PHE A 46 4.15 10.67 18.11
N ARG A 47 4.82 11.79 17.79
CA ARG A 47 5.70 12.51 18.72
C ARG A 47 4.93 13.11 19.89
N VAL A 48 3.71 13.59 19.65
CA VAL A 48 2.83 14.12 20.70
C VAL A 48 2.26 13.00 21.57
N THR A 49 1.82 11.89 20.97
CA THR A 49 1.23 10.76 21.72
C THR A 49 2.27 9.96 22.52
N TYR A 50 3.48 9.80 21.99
CA TYR A 50 4.53 8.98 22.59
C TYR A 50 5.83 9.77 22.79
N PRO A 51 5.85 10.76 23.71
CA PRO A 51 6.97 11.69 23.86
C PRO A 51 8.28 10.97 24.25
N GLN A 52 8.17 9.88 25.01
CA GLN A 52 9.29 9.07 25.52
C GLN A 52 9.98 8.21 24.44
N THR A 53 9.38 8.06 23.26
CA THR A 53 9.99 7.27 22.18
C THR A 53 11.22 8.02 21.64
N PRO A 54 12.40 7.36 21.50
CA PRO A 54 13.57 7.97 20.89
C PRO A 54 13.29 8.55 19.51
N LEU A 55 13.86 9.73 19.22
CA LEU A 55 13.64 10.43 17.94
C LEU A 55 14.02 9.55 16.75
N ALA A 56 15.10 8.78 16.85
CA ALA A 56 15.53 7.85 15.80
C ALA A 56 14.45 6.81 15.45
N ILE A 57 13.72 6.28 16.45
CA ILE A 57 12.65 5.30 16.22
C ILE A 57 11.43 5.96 15.59
N ALA A 58 11.06 7.15 16.07
CA ALA A 58 9.98 7.93 15.48
C ALA A 58 10.28 8.29 14.01
N ALA A 59 11.51 8.72 13.73
CA ALA A 59 11.98 9.04 12.39
C ALA A 59 11.97 7.79 11.49
N ALA A 60 12.53 6.66 11.95
CA ALA A 60 12.52 5.40 11.21
C ALA A 60 11.09 4.95 10.86
N ARG A 61 10.15 5.03 11.81
CA ARG A 61 8.73 4.75 11.56
C ARG A 61 8.17 5.66 10.47
N SER A 62 8.41 6.96 10.56
CA SER A 62 7.91 7.93 9.58
C SER A 62 8.53 7.76 8.20
N THR A 63 9.82 7.42 8.12
CA THR A 63 10.51 7.11 6.86
C THR A 63 9.93 5.85 6.21
N LEU A 64 9.71 4.79 6.98
CA LEU A 64 9.05 3.58 6.49
C LEU A 64 7.64 3.91 6.00
N GLN A 65 6.90 4.72 6.75
CA GLN A 65 5.56 5.19 6.37
C GLN A 65 5.56 5.96 5.06
N LEU A 66 6.43 6.95 4.93
CA LEU A 66 6.60 7.71 3.71
C LEU A 66 6.90 6.79 2.52
N ALA A 67 7.85 5.87 2.68
CA ALA A 67 8.26 4.97 1.61
C ALA A 67 7.11 4.06 1.13
N TYR A 68 6.41 3.38 2.03
CA TYR A 68 5.33 2.47 1.63
C TYR A 68 4.09 3.25 1.14
N THR A 69 3.78 4.41 1.71
CA THR A 69 2.65 5.25 1.28
C THR A 69 2.92 5.83 -0.11
N THR A 70 4.14 6.28 -0.39
CA THR A 70 4.53 6.70 -1.75
C THR A 70 4.45 5.54 -2.73
N LEU A 71 4.97 4.36 -2.37
CA LEU A 71 4.90 3.18 -3.23
C LEU A 71 3.44 2.76 -3.53
N PHE A 72 2.57 2.78 -2.52
CA PHE A 72 1.14 2.58 -2.71
C PHE A 72 0.54 3.63 -3.63
N GLY A 73 0.93 4.90 -3.48
CA GLY A 73 0.49 5.96 -4.38
C GLY A 73 0.88 5.73 -5.84
N VAL A 74 2.08 5.20 -6.10
CA VAL A 74 2.52 4.80 -7.46
C VAL A 74 1.58 3.74 -8.02
N TYR A 75 1.29 2.71 -7.23
CA TYR A 75 0.36 1.65 -7.61
C TYR A 75 -1.06 2.16 -7.86
N ALA A 76 -1.60 3.00 -6.97
CA ALA A 76 -2.93 3.57 -7.10
C ALA A 76 -3.04 4.50 -8.33
N THR A 77 -2.03 5.33 -8.59
CA THR A 77 -1.97 6.14 -9.81
C THR A 77 -1.90 5.27 -11.06
N PHE A 78 -1.08 4.21 -11.06
CA PHE A 78 -1.04 3.24 -12.15
C PHE A 78 -2.43 2.62 -12.40
N LEU A 79 -3.09 2.13 -11.35
CA LEU A 79 -4.40 1.51 -11.45
C LEU A 79 -5.46 2.50 -11.96
N PHE A 80 -5.45 3.75 -11.47
CA PHE A 80 -6.34 4.80 -11.93
C PHE A 80 -6.14 5.13 -13.41
N LEU A 81 -4.89 5.29 -13.86
CA LEU A 81 -4.57 5.58 -15.27
C LEU A 81 -4.97 4.43 -16.20
N ARG A 82 -4.82 3.18 -15.75
CA ARG A 82 -5.14 1.98 -16.52
C ARG A 82 -6.64 1.71 -16.61
N THR A 83 -7.38 1.97 -15.53
CA THR A 83 -8.79 1.58 -15.41
C THR A 83 -9.78 2.73 -15.57
N GLY A 84 -9.34 3.97 -15.35
CA GLY A 84 -10.20 5.15 -15.25
C GLY A 84 -11.15 5.14 -14.04
N SER A 85 -11.00 4.18 -13.11
CA SER A 85 -11.99 3.92 -12.07
C SER A 85 -11.54 4.41 -10.69
N LEU A 86 -12.22 5.44 -10.18
CA LEU A 86 -12.05 5.89 -8.79
C LEU A 86 -12.48 4.79 -7.80
N LEU A 87 -13.54 4.04 -8.11
CA LEU A 87 -14.01 2.97 -7.23
C LEU A 87 -12.95 1.87 -7.07
N ALA A 88 -12.25 1.50 -8.15
CA ALA A 88 -11.21 0.48 -8.11
C ALA A 88 -10.07 0.86 -7.16
N VAL A 89 -9.58 2.11 -7.24
CA VAL A 89 -8.51 2.59 -6.35
C VAL A 89 -8.98 2.74 -4.90
N VAL A 90 -10.22 3.17 -4.66
CA VAL A 90 -10.79 3.25 -3.31
C VAL A 90 -10.88 1.87 -2.66
N ILE A 91 -11.29 0.85 -3.41
CA ILE A 91 -11.34 -0.54 -2.92
C ILE A 91 -9.92 -1.03 -2.60
N ALA A 92 -8.96 -0.80 -3.49
CA ALA A 92 -7.57 -1.19 -3.28
C ALA A 92 -6.97 -0.50 -2.03
N HIS A 93 -7.19 0.80 -1.88
CA HIS A 93 -6.75 1.58 -0.72
C HIS A 93 -7.39 1.02 0.57
N THR A 94 -8.71 0.86 0.58
CA THR A 94 -9.43 0.35 1.75
C THR A 94 -8.91 -1.03 2.13
N PHE A 95 -8.70 -1.92 1.17
CA PHE A 95 -8.12 -3.24 1.41
C PHE A 95 -6.72 -3.17 2.04
N CYS A 96 -5.83 -2.33 1.50
CA CYS A 96 -4.49 -2.13 2.06
C CYS A 96 -4.52 -1.58 3.49
N ASN A 97 -5.44 -0.65 3.80
CA ASN A 97 -5.59 -0.12 5.16
C ASN A 97 -6.16 -1.16 6.14
N LEU A 98 -6.99 -2.09 5.66
CA LEU A 98 -7.53 -3.18 6.48
C LEU A 98 -6.50 -4.26 6.78
N VAL A 99 -5.68 -4.65 5.80
CA VAL A 99 -4.71 -5.75 5.94
C VAL A 99 -3.39 -5.27 6.56
N GLY A 100 -2.93 -4.07 6.20
CA GLY A 100 -1.63 -3.54 6.59
C GLY A 100 -0.46 -4.24 5.89
N LEU A 101 0.75 -4.04 6.42
CA LEU A 101 1.96 -4.66 5.88
C LEU A 101 2.04 -6.15 6.28
N PRO A 102 2.45 -7.04 5.37
CA PRO A 102 2.67 -8.43 5.71
C PRO A 102 3.86 -8.59 6.66
N ARG A 103 3.82 -9.62 7.49
CA ARG A 103 4.99 -10.08 8.24
C ARG A 103 5.90 -10.81 7.27
N VAL A 104 7.12 -10.32 7.11
CA VAL A 104 8.10 -10.96 6.21
C VAL A 104 9.16 -11.76 6.97
N TRP A 105 9.06 -11.85 8.30
CA TRP A 105 9.91 -12.69 9.15
C TRP A 105 9.20 -13.19 10.40
N GLY A 106 9.74 -14.28 10.95
CA GLY A 106 9.30 -14.87 12.21
C GLY A 106 8.16 -15.88 12.07
N PHE A 107 7.85 -16.54 13.17
CA PHE A 107 6.82 -17.55 13.26
C PHE A 107 5.44 -16.94 13.51
N LEU A 108 4.40 -17.49 12.87
CA LEU A 108 3.03 -17.13 13.18
C LEU A 108 2.49 -17.98 14.32
N GLN A 109 2.19 -17.29 15.42
CA GLN A 109 1.36 -17.81 16.49
C GLN A 109 0.03 -17.05 16.47
N PRO A 110 -1.08 -17.72 16.18
CA PRO A 110 -2.39 -17.11 16.30
C PRO A 110 -2.60 -16.55 17.70
N HIS A 111 -3.14 -15.33 17.79
CA HIS A 111 -3.28 -14.65 19.08
C HIS A 111 -4.20 -15.43 20.05
N TRP A 112 -5.15 -16.21 19.53
CA TRP A 112 -6.05 -17.07 20.31
C TRP A 112 -5.38 -18.36 20.85
N LEU A 113 -4.16 -18.69 20.41
CA LEU A 113 -3.39 -19.83 20.93
C LEU A 113 -2.35 -19.40 21.97
N ARG A 114 -2.26 -18.10 22.29
CA ARG A 114 -1.31 -17.53 23.26
C ARG A 114 -1.79 -17.84 24.69
N GLY A 115 -1.61 -19.07 25.16
CA GLY A 115 -1.94 -19.47 26.54
C GLY A 115 -2.29 -20.94 26.74
N ALA A 116 -2.66 -21.66 25.68
CA ALA A 116 -2.74 -23.11 25.75
C ALA A 116 -1.30 -23.66 25.85
N ASN A 117 -1.06 -24.62 26.74
CA ASN A 117 0.18 -25.41 26.82
C ASN A 117 0.32 -26.24 25.53
N VAL A 118 0.60 -25.58 24.41
CA VAL A 118 0.78 -26.22 23.10
C VAL A 118 2.21 -26.72 23.05
N GLY A 119 2.45 -27.84 23.72
CA GLY A 119 3.60 -28.67 23.44
C GLY A 119 3.53 -29.12 21.97
N ARG A 120 4.30 -28.45 21.10
CA ARG A 120 4.96 -28.95 19.88
C ARG A 120 5.16 -27.80 18.89
N MET A 121 6.42 -27.62 18.46
CA MET A 121 6.82 -26.91 17.24
C MET A 121 5.88 -27.14 16.05
N SER A 122 5.26 -28.33 15.93
CA SER A 122 4.36 -28.65 14.82
C SER A 122 3.12 -27.74 14.73
N SER A 123 2.64 -27.14 15.84
CA SER A 123 1.53 -26.19 15.80
C SER A 123 1.91 -24.86 15.14
N VAL A 124 3.16 -24.42 15.32
CA VAL A 124 3.67 -23.16 14.77
C VAL A 124 3.87 -23.26 13.26
N TRP A 125 4.45 -24.37 12.79
CA TRP A 125 4.67 -24.60 11.37
C TRP A 125 3.36 -24.73 10.58
N LYS A 126 2.29 -25.25 11.20
CA LYS A 126 0.95 -25.35 10.59
C LYS A 126 0.36 -24.00 10.16
N TRP A 127 0.70 -22.90 10.83
CA TRP A 127 0.22 -21.57 10.46
C TRP A 127 1.26 -20.76 9.70
N THR A 128 2.53 -20.98 10.03
CA THR A 128 3.65 -20.29 9.41
C THR A 128 3.80 -20.66 7.93
N ILE A 129 3.77 -21.96 7.60
CA ILE A 129 3.98 -22.41 6.21
C ILE A 129 2.87 -21.91 5.28
N PRO A 130 1.56 -22.11 5.57
CA PRO A 130 0.51 -21.63 4.68
C PRO A 130 0.51 -20.10 4.52
N TYR A 131 0.82 -19.36 5.58
CA TYR A 131 0.92 -17.91 5.51
C TYR A 131 2.01 -17.45 4.52
N TYR A 132 3.24 -17.96 4.66
CA TYR A 132 4.32 -17.60 3.74
C TYR A 132 4.09 -18.13 2.32
N ALA A 133 3.45 -19.29 2.18
CA ALA A 133 3.03 -19.80 0.88
C ALA A 133 2.01 -18.88 0.21
N LEU A 134 1.00 -18.39 0.96
CA LEU A 134 0.01 -17.43 0.47
C LEU A 134 0.64 -16.09 0.09
N LEU A 135 1.63 -15.61 0.86
CA LEU A 135 2.38 -14.40 0.49
C LEU A 135 3.11 -14.59 -0.83
N LEU A 136 3.88 -15.68 -0.98
CA LEU A 136 4.67 -15.93 -2.18
C LEU A 136 3.76 -16.13 -3.41
N VAL A 137 2.78 -17.03 -3.31
CA VAL A 137 1.84 -17.31 -4.39
C VAL A 137 1.02 -16.08 -4.73
N GLY A 138 0.54 -15.35 -3.72
CA GLY A 138 -0.20 -14.09 -3.91
C GLY A 138 0.64 -13.03 -4.62
N SER A 139 1.90 -12.86 -4.26
CA SER A 139 2.81 -11.92 -4.93
C SER A 139 3.09 -12.33 -6.38
N VAL A 140 3.31 -13.62 -6.65
CA VAL A 140 3.50 -14.12 -8.01
C VAL A 140 2.24 -13.90 -8.85
N LEU A 141 1.08 -14.31 -8.34
CA LEU A 141 -0.20 -14.13 -9.04
C LEU A 141 -0.52 -12.66 -9.28
N TRP A 142 -0.26 -11.79 -8.29
CA TRP A 142 -0.42 -10.35 -8.46
C TRP A 142 0.48 -9.83 -9.57
N TRP A 143 1.78 -10.18 -9.57
CA TRP A 143 2.73 -9.74 -10.58
C TRP A 143 2.34 -10.20 -11.99
N THR A 144 2.02 -11.49 -12.15
CA THR A 144 1.65 -12.06 -13.46
C THR A 144 0.34 -11.48 -13.99
N ASN A 145 -0.57 -11.10 -13.09
CA ASN A 145 -1.89 -10.59 -13.47
C ASN A 145 -2.02 -9.07 -13.46
N LEU A 146 -1.00 -8.35 -12.97
CA LEU A 146 -1.05 -6.90 -12.78
C LEU A 146 -1.37 -6.18 -14.09
N LEU A 147 -0.70 -6.55 -15.18
CA LEU A 147 -1.00 -6.01 -16.50
C LEU A 147 -2.33 -6.57 -17.03
N PRO A 148 -2.52 -7.87 -17.31
CA PRO A 148 -3.71 -8.33 -18.01
C PRO A 148 -5.03 -7.96 -17.31
N LEU A 149 -5.09 -7.97 -15.97
CA LEU A 149 -6.32 -7.65 -15.23
C LEU A 149 -6.58 -6.14 -15.04
N THR A 150 -5.63 -5.27 -15.36
CA THR A 150 -5.84 -3.81 -15.29
C THR A 150 -6.14 -3.18 -16.64
N THR A 151 -6.19 -3.97 -17.72
CA THR A 151 -6.53 -3.45 -19.04
C THR A 151 -8.01 -3.10 -19.09
N SER A 152 -8.33 -1.86 -19.42
CA SER A 152 -9.70 -1.35 -19.53
C SER A 152 -9.82 -0.44 -20.74
N SER A 153 -10.98 -0.47 -21.42
CA SER A 153 -11.32 0.50 -22.46
C SER A 153 -11.53 1.92 -21.91
N ALA A 154 -11.74 2.05 -20.60
CA ALA A 154 -11.85 3.32 -19.90
C ALA A 154 -10.49 3.87 -19.39
N GLY A 155 -9.37 3.26 -19.78
CA GLY A 155 -8.04 3.75 -19.43
C GLY A 155 -7.82 5.20 -19.89
N LEU A 156 -7.19 6.01 -19.04
CA LEU A 156 -6.92 7.42 -19.29
C LEU A 156 -5.70 7.65 -20.18
N VAL A 157 -4.82 6.64 -20.28
CA VAL A 157 -3.59 6.69 -21.07
C VAL A 157 -3.40 5.33 -21.75
N ALA A 158 -2.93 5.34 -23.00
CA ALA A 158 -2.49 4.13 -23.68
C ALA A 158 -1.17 3.67 -23.06
N PHE A 159 -1.16 2.46 -22.51
CA PHE A 159 0.08 1.78 -22.11
C PHE A 159 0.51 0.95 -23.31
N GLU A 160 1.59 1.36 -23.98
CA GLU A 160 2.26 0.51 -24.96
C GLU A 160 2.81 -0.71 -24.21
N VAL A 161 2.40 -1.90 -24.62
CA VAL A 161 2.82 -3.19 -24.05
C VAL A 161 4.12 -3.63 -24.69
#